data_AF-A0A2P7MU82-F1
#
_entry.id   AF-A0A2P7MU82-F1
#
_cell.length_a   1.000
_cell.length_b   1.000
_cell.length_c   1.000
_cell.angle_alpha   90.00
_cell.angle_beta   90.00
_cell.angle_gamma   90.00
#
_symmetry.space_group_name_H-M   'P 1'
#
loop_
_entity.id
_entity.type
_entity.pdbx_description
1 polymer ?
#
loop_
_entity_poly.entity_id
_entity_poly.type
_entity_poly.pdbx_seq_one_letter_code
_entity_poly.pdbx_strand_id
1 'polypeptide(L)'
;MGSSAAPPLGTGQRITRRRSSAGPVAPARPQRPRELQAAPQRGGVRPTFLTLRDHGKVYVADLPRLSDGQLAHVTKEAREVLESLGRRLEELEAQPFLSQAEQDTRIRASTKRDVTERFLRSIDDELQLRHNNPALRAAAGESLARAFLELARHRLPGATFDSLLQEALAACGPEAAAEAESHGDHGPNPVVPLVRPQAMPVVLTLDPAPQAG
;
A
#
# COMPACT_ATOMS: atom_id res chain seq x y z
N MET A 1 74.07 -34.40 2.59
CA MET A 1 72.69 -33.90 2.42
C MET A 1 71.98 -34.06 3.75
N GLY A 2 71.66 -32.96 4.44
CA GLY A 2 71.07 -33.00 5.76
C GLY A 2 70.94 -31.61 6.36
N SER A 3 69.97 -30.83 5.86
CA SER A 3 69.58 -29.55 6.45
C SER A 3 68.46 -29.78 7.46
N SER A 4 68.65 -29.38 8.71
CA SER A 4 68.19 -28.07 9.18
C SER A 4 68.24 -28.00 10.71
N ALA A 5 68.88 -26.94 11.19
CA ALA A 5 69.07 -26.59 12.58
C ALA A 5 67.80 -26.02 13.25
N ALA A 6 67.73 -26.23 14.58
CA ALA A 6 67.38 -25.35 15.72
C ALA A 6 66.71 -23.96 15.47
N PRO A 7 66.36 -23.22 16.53
CA PRO A 7 65.52 -23.46 17.72
C PRO A 7 64.40 -22.36 17.81
N PRO A 8 63.60 -22.27 18.90
CA PRO A 8 62.41 -21.42 18.93
C PRO A 8 62.62 -20.06 19.61
N LEU A 9 61.59 -19.23 19.45
CA LEU A 9 61.20 -18.03 20.21
C LEU A 9 62.06 -16.76 20.05
N GLY A 10 61.44 -15.81 19.36
CA GLY A 10 61.60 -14.39 19.66
C GLY A 10 61.10 -13.51 18.54
N THR A 11 59.98 -12.81 18.73
CA THR A 11 59.94 -11.34 18.64
C THR A 11 58.52 -10.78 18.83
N GLY A 12 58.42 -9.92 19.84
CA GLY A 12 57.72 -8.64 19.76
C GLY A 12 56.20 -8.64 19.60
N GLN A 13 55.48 -8.52 20.71
CA GLN A 13 54.21 -7.79 20.71
C GLN A 13 54.13 -6.82 21.88
N ARG A 14 54.38 -5.54 21.57
CA ARG A 14 53.90 -4.40 22.34
C ARG A 14 52.59 -3.95 21.71
N ILE A 15 51.45 -4.46 22.16
CA ILE A 15 50.13 -4.00 21.68
C ILE A 15 49.19 -3.68 22.85
N THR A 16 48.91 -2.39 22.90
CA THR A 16 47.85 -1.62 23.57
C THR A 16 46.68 -2.40 24.19
N ARG A 17 46.50 -2.18 25.50
CA ARG A 17 45.21 -2.34 26.20
C ARG A 17 44.20 -1.36 25.56
N ARG A 18 43.31 -1.83 24.69
CA ARG A 18 42.18 -1.02 24.17
C ARG A 18 40.87 -1.82 24.23
N ARG A 19 40.08 -1.47 25.25
CA ARG A 19 38.62 -1.59 25.41
C ARG A 19 37.90 -2.63 24.53
N SER A 20 37.51 -3.73 25.15
CA SER A 20 36.41 -4.58 24.68
C SER A 20 35.09 -3.80 24.75
N SER A 21 34.70 -3.20 23.64
CA SER A 21 33.35 -2.63 23.45
C SER A 21 32.86 -2.86 22.00
N ALA A 22 33.04 -4.08 21.50
CA ALA A 22 32.37 -4.53 20.29
C ALA A 22 31.27 -5.50 20.72
N GLY A 23 30.01 -5.10 20.57
CA GLY A 23 28.87 -5.98 20.71
C GLY A 23 28.94 -7.12 19.66
N PRO A 24 28.11 -8.17 19.80
CA PRO A 24 28.16 -9.32 18.90
C PRO A 24 27.96 -8.86 17.45
N VAL A 25 28.94 -9.17 16.60
CA VAL A 25 28.84 -8.99 15.15
C VAL A 25 27.68 -9.85 14.65
N ALA A 26 26.71 -9.24 13.98
CA ALA A 26 25.59 -9.95 13.38
C ALA A 26 26.10 -10.97 12.34
N PRO A 27 25.53 -12.19 12.28
CA PRO A 27 25.98 -13.21 11.34
C PRO A 27 25.81 -12.73 9.90
N ALA A 28 26.86 -12.89 9.09
CA ALA A 28 26.83 -12.57 7.67
C ALA A 28 25.76 -13.44 6.99
N ARG A 29 24.77 -12.78 6.39
CA ARG A 29 23.71 -13.46 5.64
C ARG A 29 24.34 -14.18 4.44
N PRO A 30 24.09 -15.49 4.23
CA PRO A 30 24.61 -16.18 3.06
C PRO A 30 24.12 -15.48 1.79
N GLN A 31 25.07 -15.04 0.96
CA GLN A 31 24.77 -14.49 -0.36
C GLN A 31 24.20 -15.61 -1.21
N ARG A 32 22.91 -15.51 -1.55
CA ARG A 32 22.33 -16.36 -2.60
C ARG A 32 23.05 -16.08 -3.93
N PRO A 33 23.36 -17.10 -4.73
CA PRO A 33 23.85 -16.92 -6.09
C PRO A 33 22.95 -15.98 -6.88
N ARG A 34 23.59 -15.01 -7.52
CA ARG A 34 23.00 -13.87 -8.21
C ARG A 34 22.43 -14.33 -9.55
N GLU A 35 21.30 -15.01 -9.55
CA GLU A 35 20.55 -15.25 -10.79
C GLU A 35 19.63 -14.06 -11.06
N LEU A 36 19.98 -13.32 -12.12
CA LEU A 36 19.14 -12.36 -12.87
C LEU A 36 18.21 -11.51 -12.00
N GLN A 37 18.84 -10.64 -11.21
CA GLN A 37 18.16 -9.54 -10.58
C GLN A 37 17.64 -8.60 -11.67
N ALA A 38 16.33 -8.71 -11.95
CA ALA A 38 15.59 -7.66 -12.63
C ALA A 38 15.90 -6.33 -11.93
N ALA A 39 16.11 -5.30 -12.74
CA ALA A 39 16.67 -4.00 -12.36
C ALA A 39 16.10 -3.46 -11.03
N PRO A 40 16.91 -2.75 -10.22
CA PRO A 40 16.40 -2.03 -9.07
C PRO A 40 15.47 -0.92 -9.57
N GLN A 41 14.18 -1.19 -9.62
CA GLN A 41 13.14 -0.20 -9.86
C GLN A 41 13.17 0.78 -8.69
N ARG A 42 13.91 1.88 -8.86
CA ARG A 42 13.86 3.05 -7.99
C ARG A 42 12.39 3.50 -7.90
N GLY A 43 11.78 3.37 -6.72
CA GLY A 43 10.47 3.96 -6.40
C GLY A 43 9.22 3.25 -6.94
N GLY A 44 9.33 2.07 -7.56
CA GLY A 44 8.20 1.35 -8.12
C GLY A 44 7.42 0.53 -7.08
N VAL A 45 6.08 0.65 -7.11
CA VAL A 45 5.12 -0.17 -6.35
C VAL A 45 5.57 -1.63 -6.33
N ARG A 46 5.73 -2.22 -5.14
CA ARG A 46 6.09 -3.64 -5.03
C ARG A 46 5.02 -4.48 -5.74
N PRO A 47 5.41 -5.43 -6.60
CA PRO A 47 4.44 -6.31 -7.24
C PRO A 47 3.62 -7.03 -6.18
N THR A 48 2.30 -7.02 -6.36
CA THR A 48 1.30 -7.67 -5.49
C THR A 48 1.21 -9.17 -5.74
N PHE A 49 2.14 -9.72 -6.52
CA PHE A 49 2.19 -11.12 -6.88
C PHE A 49 3.63 -11.63 -6.87
N LEU A 50 3.79 -12.88 -6.45
CA LEU A 50 4.98 -13.69 -6.59
C LEU A 50 4.88 -14.47 -7.89
N THR A 51 5.89 -14.40 -8.75
CA THR A 51 6.03 -15.30 -9.89
C THR A 51 6.82 -16.53 -9.46
N LEU A 52 6.15 -17.65 -9.25
CA LEU A 52 6.80 -18.92 -8.93
C LEU A 52 7.04 -19.71 -10.22
N ARG A 53 8.24 -20.30 -10.33
CA ARG A 53 8.72 -21.01 -11.53
C ARG A 53 7.72 -22.06 -12.04
N ASP A 54 7.05 -22.75 -11.12
CA ASP A 54 6.12 -23.83 -11.47
C ASP A 54 4.64 -23.47 -11.27
N HIS A 55 4.34 -22.27 -10.77
CA HIS A 55 2.97 -21.87 -10.37
C HIS A 55 2.50 -20.56 -11.01
N GLY A 56 3.35 -19.88 -11.78
CA GLY A 56 3.05 -18.60 -12.41
C GLY A 56 2.84 -17.49 -11.38
N LYS A 57 2.01 -16.49 -11.70
CA LYS A 57 1.65 -15.40 -10.76
C LYS A 57 0.78 -15.94 -9.62
N VAL A 58 1.20 -15.70 -8.37
CA VAL A 58 0.47 -15.94 -7.13
C VAL A 58 0.32 -14.61 -6.42
N TYR A 59 -0.90 -14.12 -6.24
CA TYR A 59 -1.12 -12.82 -5.60
C TYR A 59 -0.88 -12.91 -4.09
N VAL A 60 0.03 -12.07 -3.60
CA VAL A 60 0.38 -11.88 -2.19
C VAL A 60 0.59 -10.38 -2.02
N ALA A 61 -0.38 -9.71 -1.42
CA ALA A 61 -0.37 -8.26 -1.28
C ALA A 61 -0.56 -7.84 0.17
N ASP A 62 0.18 -6.81 0.57
CA ASP A 62 -0.11 -6.03 1.77
C ASP A 62 -1.34 -5.15 1.48
N LEU A 63 -2.54 -5.74 1.51
CA LEU A 63 -3.81 -5.08 1.17
C LEU A 63 -3.99 -3.69 1.83
N PRO A 64 -3.64 -3.47 3.12
CA PRO A 64 -3.79 -2.17 3.77
C PRO A 64 -2.96 -1.04 3.14
N ARG A 65 -1.92 -1.37 2.36
CA ARG A 65 -1.02 -0.38 1.76
C ARG A 65 -1.41 0.00 0.34
N LEU A 66 -2.37 -0.70 -0.25
CA LEU A 66 -2.83 -0.45 -1.61
C LEU A 66 -3.93 0.61 -1.62
N SER A 67 -3.96 1.46 -2.63
CA SER A 67 -5.07 2.40 -2.85
C SER A 67 -6.30 1.69 -3.43
N ASP A 68 -7.49 2.29 -3.31
CA ASP A 68 -8.73 1.68 -3.80
C ASP A 68 -8.69 1.35 -5.30
N GLY A 69 -8.05 2.21 -6.11
CA GLY A 69 -7.82 1.93 -7.53
C GLY A 69 -6.88 0.74 -7.78
N GLN A 70 -5.86 0.56 -6.92
CA GLN A 70 -4.98 -0.60 -6.98
C GLN A 70 -5.71 -1.88 -6.54
N LEU A 71 -6.54 -1.82 -5.48
CA LEU A 71 -7.39 -2.94 -5.09
C LEU A 71 -8.33 -3.33 -6.23
N ALA A 72 -8.98 -2.36 -6.89
CA ALA A 72 -9.86 -2.63 -8.02
C ALA A 72 -9.14 -3.34 -9.18
N HIS A 73 -7.93 -2.88 -9.53
CA HIS A 73 -7.12 -3.51 -10.57
C HIS A 73 -6.72 -4.94 -10.19
N VAL A 74 -6.20 -5.14 -8.98
CA VAL A 74 -5.78 -6.46 -8.50
C VAL A 74 -6.98 -7.41 -8.39
N THR A 75 -8.16 -6.92 -8.00
CA THR A 75 -9.41 -7.69 -7.99
C THR A 75 -9.76 -8.19 -9.37
N LYS A 76 -9.65 -7.31 -10.38
CA LYS A 76 -9.93 -7.67 -11.78
C LYS A 76 -8.98 -8.77 -12.25
N GLU A 77 -7.68 -8.59 -12.07
CA GLU A 77 -6.70 -9.60 -12.49
C GLU A 77 -6.89 -10.92 -11.75
N ALA A 78 -7.16 -10.88 -10.43
CA ALA A 78 -7.41 -12.09 -9.64
C ALA A 78 -8.66 -12.84 -10.10
N ARG A 79 -9.72 -12.13 -10.53
CA ARG A 79 -10.91 -12.74 -11.14
C ARG A 79 -10.62 -13.39 -12.49
N GLU A 80 -9.84 -12.73 -13.35
CA GLU A 80 -9.42 -13.30 -14.63
C GLU A 80 -8.58 -14.57 -14.43
N VAL A 81 -7.68 -14.57 -13.44
CA VAL A 81 -6.91 -15.76 -13.07
C VAL A 81 -7.81 -16.86 -12.51
N LEU A 82 -8.78 -16.52 -11.65
CA LEU A 82 -9.72 -17.50 -11.11
C LEU A 82 -10.54 -18.16 -12.23
N GLU A 83 -11.05 -17.38 -13.18
CA GLU A 83 -11.78 -17.88 -14.33
C GLU A 83 -10.90 -18.78 -15.21
N SER A 84 -9.66 -18.36 -15.49
CA SER A 84 -8.70 -19.16 -16.24
C SER A 84 -8.38 -20.49 -15.55
N LEU A 85 -8.25 -20.49 -14.23
CA LEU A 85 -8.03 -21.71 -13.44
C LEU A 85 -9.25 -22.62 -13.43
N GLY A 86 -10.47 -22.05 -13.35
CA GLY A 86 -11.72 -22.79 -13.45
C GLY A 86 -11.83 -23.54 -14.77
N ARG A 87 -11.67 -22.84 -15.90
CA ARG A 87 -11.67 -23.45 -17.24
C ARG A 87 -10.62 -24.55 -17.37
N ARG A 88 -9.41 -24.31 -16.86
CA ARG A 88 -8.32 -25.30 -16.92
C ARG A 88 -8.60 -26.54 -16.08
N LEU A 89 -9.27 -26.39 -14.94
CA LEU A 89 -9.67 -27.52 -14.10
C LEU A 89 -10.79 -28.32 -14.79
N GLU A 90 -11.78 -27.65 -15.38
CA GLU A 90 -12.84 -28.31 -16.16
C GLU A 90 -12.27 -29.12 -17.34
N GLU A 91 -11.29 -28.57 -18.07
CA GLU A 91 -10.57 -29.28 -19.13
C GLU A 91 -9.89 -30.57 -18.62
N LEU A 92 -9.26 -30.51 -17.45
CA LEU A 92 -8.59 -31.65 -16.83
C LEU A 92 -9.58 -32.66 -16.22
N GLU A 93 -10.75 -32.21 -15.78
CA GLU A 93 -11.80 -33.08 -15.25
C GLU A 93 -12.57 -33.80 -16.36
N ALA A 94 -12.67 -33.20 -17.54
CA ALA A 94 -13.29 -33.82 -18.72
C ALA A 94 -12.47 -34.99 -19.29
N GLN A 95 -11.19 -35.10 -18.94
CA GLN A 95 -10.32 -36.18 -19.42
C GLN A 95 -10.45 -37.43 -18.53
N PRO A 96 -10.85 -38.59 -19.09
CA PRO A 96 -11.08 -39.80 -18.32
C PRO A 96 -9.79 -40.45 -17.78
N PHE A 97 -8.65 -40.19 -18.44
CA PHE A 97 -7.34 -40.67 -18.01
C PHE A 97 -6.36 -39.50 -18.03
N LEU A 98 -5.82 -39.20 -16.85
CA LEU A 98 -4.80 -38.17 -16.67
C LEU A 98 -3.45 -38.86 -16.50
N SER A 99 -2.46 -38.39 -17.26
CA SER A 99 -1.05 -38.68 -16.97
C SER A 99 -0.66 -38.15 -15.59
N GLN A 100 0.44 -38.67 -15.03
CA GLN A 100 0.92 -38.20 -13.71
C GLN A 100 1.24 -36.70 -13.72
N ALA A 101 1.77 -36.18 -14.83
CA ALA A 101 2.01 -34.75 -14.99
C ALA A 101 0.72 -33.91 -15.00
N GLU A 102 -0.36 -34.43 -15.57
CA GLU A 102 -1.68 -33.77 -15.58
C GLU A 102 -2.37 -33.86 -14.21
N GLN A 103 -2.22 -34.97 -13.48
CA GLN A 103 -2.69 -35.09 -12.10
C GLN A 103 -2.00 -34.08 -11.19
N ASP A 104 -0.68 -33.95 -11.28
CA ASP A 104 0.07 -32.93 -10.54
C ASP A 104 -0.36 -31.51 -10.92
N THR A 105 -0.64 -31.29 -12.22
CA THR A 105 -1.13 -30.00 -12.71
C THR A 105 -2.52 -29.70 -12.16
N ARG A 106 -3.41 -30.69 -12.04
CA ARG A 106 -4.73 -30.56 -11.42
C ARG A 106 -4.62 -30.17 -9.95
N ILE A 107 -3.75 -30.85 -9.18
CA ILE A 107 -3.51 -30.54 -7.76
C ILE A 107 -3.00 -29.10 -7.60
N ARG A 108 -2.03 -28.69 -8.43
CA ARG A 108 -1.49 -27.32 -8.43
C ARG A 108 -2.54 -26.28 -8.81
N ALA A 109 -3.31 -26.52 -9.87
CA ALA A 109 -4.35 -25.61 -10.32
C ALA A 109 -5.48 -25.46 -9.29
N SER A 110 -5.90 -26.55 -8.66
CA SER A 110 -6.87 -26.55 -7.56
C SER A 110 -6.37 -25.76 -6.36
N THR A 111 -5.14 -26.01 -5.91
CA THR A 111 -4.55 -25.26 -4.79
C THR A 111 -4.46 -23.76 -5.13
N LYS A 112 -4.08 -23.42 -6.38
CA LYS A 112 -3.99 -22.04 -6.83
C LYS A 112 -5.36 -21.36 -6.91
N ARG A 113 -6.40 -22.10 -7.32
CA ARG A 113 -7.79 -21.64 -7.32
C ARG A 113 -8.19 -21.27 -5.89
N ASP A 114 -8.00 -22.17 -4.92
CA ASP A 114 -8.36 -21.96 -3.52
C ASP A 114 -7.64 -20.74 -2.91
N VAL A 115 -6.35 -20.59 -3.20
CA VAL A 115 -5.57 -19.42 -2.74
C VAL A 115 -6.11 -18.14 -3.36
N THR A 116 -6.46 -18.16 -4.65
CA THR A 116 -7.02 -17.00 -5.35
C THR A 116 -8.40 -16.63 -4.80
N GLU A 117 -9.24 -17.61 -4.49
CA GLU A 117 -10.55 -17.39 -3.84
C GLU A 117 -10.40 -16.74 -2.46
N ARG A 118 -9.47 -17.23 -1.62
CA ARG A 118 -9.19 -16.62 -0.32
C ARG A 118 -8.63 -15.21 -0.44
N PHE A 119 -7.78 -14.99 -1.44
CA PHE A 119 -7.23 -13.67 -1.73
C PHE A 119 -8.33 -12.66 -2.12
N LEU A 120 -9.28 -13.07 -2.97
CA LEU A 120 -10.44 -12.25 -3.32
C LEU A 120 -11.32 -11.93 -2.11
N ARG A 121 -11.54 -12.90 -1.21
CA ARG A 121 -12.26 -12.62 0.05
C ARG A 121 -11.52 -11.61 0.93
N SER A 122 -10.20 -11.75 1.04
CA SER A 122 -9.37 -10.81 1.82
C SER A 122 -9.45 -9.39 1.26
N ILE A 123 -9.54 -9.24 -0.06
CA ILE A 123 -9.77 -7.95 -0.72
C ILE A 123 -11.15 -7.39 -0.35
N ASP A 124 -12.20 -8.20 -0.38
CA ASP A 124 -13.55 -7.77 -0.02
C ASP A 124 -13.61 -7.31 1.45
N ASP A 125 -13.03 -8.10 2.36
CA ASP A 125 -12.94 -7.76 3.78
C ASP A 125 -12.22 -6.40 3.99
N GLU A 126 -11.11 -6.17 3.28
CA GLU A 126 -10.38 -4.90 3.33
C GLU A 126 -11.22 -3.72 2.77
N LEU A 127 -11.95 -3.93 1.66
CA LEU A 127 -12.84 -2.90 1.11
C LEU A 127 -13.99 -2.58 2.07
N GLN A 128 -14.55 -3.59 2.74
CA GLN A 128 -15.56 -3.39 3.78
C GLN A 128 -15.01 -2.63 4.98
N LEU A 129 -13.78 -2.94 5.42
CA LEU A 129 -13.10 -2.21 6.51
C LEU A 129 -12.92 -0.72 6.15
N ARG A 130 -12.56 -0.43 4.90
CA ARG A 130 -12.44 0.96 4.41
C ARG A 130 -13.77 1.67 4.33
N HIS A 131 -14.79 1.01 3.78
CA HIS A 131 -16.12 1.58 3.64
C HIS A 131 -16.78 1.85 5.00
N ASN A 132 -16.57 0.94 5.96
CA ASN A 132 -17.09 1.05 7.32
C ASN A 132 -16.20 1.88 8.24
N ASN A 133 -15.18 2.57 7.72
CA ASN A 133 -14.31 3.41 8.54
C ASN A 133 -15.13 4.56 9.16
N PRO A 134 -15.29 4.58 10.51
CA PRO A 134 -16.13 5.56 11.18
C PRO A 134 -15.61 6.99 10.99
N ALA A 135 -14.30 7.18 10.87
CA ALA A 135 -13.71 8.50 10.64
C ALA A 135 -14.08 9.04 9.24
N LEU A 136 -14.09 8.19 8.22
CA LEU A 136 -14.53 8.60 6.88
C LEU A 136 -16.02 8.89 6.85
N ARG A 137 -16.85 8.10 7.55
CA ARG A 137 -18.30 8.34 7.63
C ARG A 137 -18.62 9.62 8.38
N ALA A 138 -17.93 9.91 9.48
CA ALA A 138 -18.08 11.15 10.23
C ALA A 138 -17.69 12.37 9.37
N ALA A 139 -16.53 12.33 8.73
CA ALA A 139 -16.07 13.41 7.85
C ALA A 139 -16.99 13.61 6.63
N ALA A 140 -17.49 12.52 6.03
CA ALA A 140 -18.46 12.58 4.95
C ALA A 140 -19.81 13.16 5.41
N GLY A 141 -20.28 12.78 6.60
CA GLY A 141 -21.50 13.34 7.19
C GLY A 141 -21.39 14.84 7.43
N GLU A 142 -20.28 15.27 8.03
CA GLU A 142 -20.04 16.69 8.27
C GLU A 142 -19.90 17.50 6.98
N SER A 143 -19.10 17.01 6.02
CA SER A 143 -18.93 17.70 4.73
C SER A 143 -20.22 17.76 3.92
N LEU A 144 -21.04 16.70 3.92
CA LEU A 144 -22.34 16.69 3.28
C LEU A 144 -23.28 17.69 3.95
N ALA A 145 -23.35 17.70 5.29
CA ALA A 145 -24.17 18.66 6.03
C ALA A 145 -23.75 20.10 5.73
N ARG A 146 -22.44 20.38 5.71
CA ARG A 146 -21.89 21.70 5.33
C ARG A 146 -22.25 22.09 3.90
N ALA A 147 -22.04 21.21 2.93
CA ALA A 147 -22.37 21.46 1.53
C ALA A 147 -23.88 21.65 1.31
N PHE A 148 -24.71 20.90 2.04
CA PHE A 148 -26.17 21.05 2.00
C PHE A 148 -26.60 22.41 2.54
N LEU A 149 -26.07 22.82 3.70
CA LEU A 149 -26.37 24.14 4.28
C LEU A 149 -25.86 25.27 3.38
N GLU A 150 -24.70 25.12 2.76
CA GLU A 150 -24.17 26.08 1.80
C GLU A 150 -25.06 26.19 0.56
N LEU A 151 -25.49 25.06 0.00
CA LEU A 151 -26.43 25.03 -1.13
C LEU A 151 -27.78 25.65 -0.75
N ALA A 152 -28.31 25.34 0.44
CA ALA A 152 -29.55 25.89 0.94
C ALA A 152 -29.48 27.42 1.10
N ARG A 153 -28.37 27.95 1.64
CA ARG A 153 -28.10 29.39 1.73
C ARG A 153 -28.10 30.09 0.37
N HIS A 154 -27.63 29.42 -0.67
CA HIS A 154 -27.63 29.97 -2.04
C HIS A 154 -28.98 29.89 -2.74
N ARG A 155 -29.89 29.00 -2.30
CA ARG A 155 -31.17 28.75 -2.96
C ARG A 155 -32.36 29.40 -2.27
N LEU A 156 -32.26 29.65 -0.98
CA LEU A 156 -33.30 30.29 -0.18
C LEU A 156 -32.96 31.77 0.05
N PRO A 157 -33.95 32.67 0.07
CA PRO A 157 -33.76 34.00 0.64
C PRO A 157 -33.16 33.93 2.05
N GLY A 158 -32.18 34.78 2.38
CA GLY A 158 -31.45 34.69 3.65
C GLY A 158 -32.36 34.63 4.88
N ALA A 159 -33.39 35.47 4.93
CA ALA A 159 -34.35 35.50 6.05
C ALA A 159 -35.16 34.20 6.21
N THR A 160 -35.51 33.52 5.11
CA THR A 160 -36.25 32.23 5.18
C THR A 160 -35.32 31.10 5.57
N PHE A 161 -34.09 31.09 5.08
CA PHE A 161 -33.07 30.12 5.52
C PHE A 161 -32.80 30.23 7.02
N ASP A 162 -32.54 31.44 7.53
CA ASP A 162 -32.21 31.65 8.95
C ASP A 162 -33.39 31.27 9.86
N SER A 163 -34.63 31.56 9.44
CA SER A 163 -35.83 31.19 10.19
C SER A 163 -36.01 29.66 10.27
N LEU A 164 -35.83 28.96 9.14
CA LEU A 164 -35.93 27.49 9.09
C LEU A 164 -34.79 26.81 9.86
N LEU A 165 -33.58 27.37 9.79
CA LEU A 165 -32.43 26.86 10.55
C LEU A 165 -32.67 27.01 12.05
N GLN A 166 -33.17 28.17 12.49
CA GLN A 166 -33.47 28.42 13.90
C GLN A 166 -34.61 27.53 14.40
N GLU A 167 -35.65 27.30 13.58
CA GLU A 167 -36.73 26.36 13.88
C GLU A 167 -36.22 24.92 14.00
N ALA A 168 -35.38 24.46 13.07
CA ALA A 168 -34.78 23.13 13.10
C ALA A 168 -33.88 22.93 14.33
N LEU A 169 -33.05 23.92 14.69
CA LEU A 169 -32.21 23.88 15.89
C LEU A 169 -33.05 23.87 17.17
N ALA A 170 -34.17 24.60 17.21
CA ALA A 170 -35.10 24.57 18.34
C ALA A 170 -35.82 23.23 18.48
N ALA A 171 -36.09 22.53 17.38
CA ALA A 171 -36.74 21.22 17.37
C ALA A 171 -35.83 20.06 17.82
N CYS A 172 -34.50 20.18 17.67
CA CYS A 172 -33.54 19.12 18.03
C CYS A 172 -33.27 18.96 19.54
N GLY A 173 -33.74 19.89 20.38
CA GLY A 173 -33.56 19.83 21.84
C GLY A 173 -32.11 20.08 22.30
N PRO A 174 -31.88 20.29 23.62
CA PRO A 174 -30.58 20.70 24.17
C PRO A 174 -29.49 19.62 24.12
N GLU A 175 -29.81 18.34 23.89
CA GLU A 175 -28.79 17.29 23.75
C GLU A 175 -27.99 17.41 22.44
N ALA A 176 -28.60 17.86 21.35
CA ALA A 176 -27.91 18.10 20.08
C ALA A 176 -26.95 19.31 20.15
N ALA A 177 -27.19 20.26 21.06
CA ALA A 177 -26.31 21.41 21.29
C ALA A 177 -25.04 21.02 22.07
N ALA A 178 -25.15 20.08 23.02
CA ALA A 178 -24.01 19.59 23.80
C ALA A 178 -23.02 18.76 22.96
N GLU A 179 -23.52 17.99 21.99
CA GLU A 179 -22.66 17.24 21.06
C GLU A 179 -21.89 18.16 20.09
N ALA A 180 -22.50 19.27 19.66
CA ALA A 180 -21.85 20.27 18.80
C ALA A 180 -20.71 21.04 19.51
N GLU A 181 -20.79 21.24 20.83
CA GLU A 181 -19.76 21.92 21.61
C GLU A 181 -18.58 21.01 22.00
N SER A 182 -18.81 19.68 22.10
CA SER A 182 -17.75 18.72 22.44
C SER A 182 -16.74 18.45 21.32
N HIS A 183 -17.12 18.69 20.05
CA HIS A 183 -16.23 18.52 18.89
C HIS A 183 -15.49 19.81 18.49
N GLY A 184 -15.69 20.90 19.24
CA GLY A 184 -15.08 22.21 19.01
C GLY A 184 -13.76 22.48 19.74
N ASP A 185 -13.34 21.62 20.69
CA ASP A 185 -12.09 21.83 21.43
C ASP A 185 -10.88 21.25 20.69
N HIS A 186 -10.55 21.86 19.54
CA HIS A 186 -9.17 21.84 19.07
C HIS A 186 -8.44 22.97 19.80
N GLY A 187 -7.69 22.60 20.84
CA GLY A 187 -6.81 23.49 21.58
C GLY A 187 -5.93 24.35 20.66
N PRO A 188 -5.40 25.49 21.16
CA PRO A 188 -4.80 26.53 20.34
C PRO A 188 -3.62 25.99 19.55
N ASN A 189 -3.86 25.70 18.27
CA ASN A 189 -2.85 25.28 17.33
C ASN A 189 -2.00 26.52 17.02
N PRO A 190 -0.68 26.55 17.33
CA PRO A 190 0.14 27.71 17.04
C PRO A 190 0.20 27.90 15.52
N VAL A 191 -0.48 28.93 15.03
CA VAL A 191 -0.42 29.36 13.64
C VAL A 191 0.99 29.88 13.38
N VAL A 192 1.88 29.02 12.89
CA VAL A 192 3.15 29.45 12.30
C VAL A 192 2.80 30.08 10.95
N PRO A 193 3.09 31.38 10.72
CA PRO A 193 2.83 31.99 9.43
C PRO A 193 3.69 31.30 8.36
N LEU A 194 3.04 30.62 7.40
CA LEU A 194 3.72 30.10 6.24
C LEU A 194 4.14 31.29 5.37
N VAL A 195 5.37 31.74 5.54
CA VAL A 195 6.02 32.71 4.65
C VAL A 195 6.01 32.08 3.25
N ARG A 196 5.22 32.65 2.34
CA ARG A 196 5.27 32.30 0.91
C ARG A 196 6.68 32.63 0.40
N PRO A 197 7.45 31.67 -0.11
CA PRO A 197 8.64 32.01 -0.88
C PRO A 197 8.18 32.77 -2.14
N GLN A 198 8.84 33.89 -2.42
CA GLN A 198 8.62 34.68 -3.64
C GLN A 198 8.72 33.78 -4.87
N ALA A 199 7.77 33.95 -5.80
CA ALA A 199 7.80 33.28 -7.09
C ALA A 199 9.05 33.73 -7.87
N MET A 200 9.93 32.78 -8.18
CA MET A 200 11.07 33.01 -9.06
C MET A 200 10.55 33.16 -10.50
N PRO A 201 11.10 34.10 -11.31
CA PRO A 201 10.64 34.31 -12.67
C PRO A 201 10.93 33.07 -13.53
N VAL A 202 9.89 32.52 -14.13
CA VAL A 202 9.98 31.43 -15.10
C VAL A 202 10.55 32.01 -16.40
N VAL A 203 11.80 31.67 -16.71
CA VAL A 203 12.39 31.92 -18.03
C VAL A 203 11.80 30.89 -18.99
N LEU A 204 10.87 31.31 -19.84
CA LEU A 204 10.41 30.53 -20.98
C LEU A 204 11.50 30.58 -22.05
N THR A 205 12.39 29.59 -22.07
CA THR A 205 13.19 29.29 -23.27
C THR A 205 12.25 28.66 -24.29
N LEU A 206 11.85 29.44 -25.29
CA LEU A 206 11.24 28.95 -26.52
C LEU A 206 12.26 28.06 -27.24
N ASP A 207 11.91 26.79 -27.41
CA ASP A 207 12.60 25.85 -28.31
C ASP A 207 12.47 26.37 -29.76
N PRO A 208 13.57 26.54 -30.52
CA PRO A 208 13.48 26.89 -31.92
C PRO A 208 13.03 25.69 -32.76
N ALA A 209 11.95 25.89 -33.52
CA ALA A 209 11.38 24.94 -34.45
C ALA A 209 12.40 24.36 -35.46
N PRO A 210 12.22 23.11 -35.93
CA PRO A 210 13.05 22.53 -36.97
C PRO A 210 12.74 23.22 -38.32
N GLN A 211 13.74 23.89 -38.91
CA GLN A 211 13.66 24.30 -40.30
C GLN A 211 13.96 23.11 -41.22
N ALA A 212 13.00 22.81 -42.09
CA ALA A 212 13.17 21.99 -43.27
C ALA A 212 13.87 22.83 -44.36
N GLY A 213 14.83 22.22 -45.05
CA GLY A 213 15.57 22.80 -46.18
C GLY A 213 16.82 22.00 -46.50
#